data_AF-A0A7Y8JZG7-F1
#
_entry.id   AF-A0A7Y8JZG7-F1
#
_cell.length_a   1.000
_cell.length_b   1.000
_cell.length_c   1.000
_cell.angle_alpha   90.00
_cell.angle_beta   90.00
_cell.angle_gamma   90.00
#
_symmetry.space_group_name_H-M   'P 1'
#
loop_
_entity.id
_entity.type
_entity.pdbx_description
1 polymer ?
#
loop_
_entity_poly.entity_id
_entity_poly.type
_entity_poly.pdbx_seq_one_letter_code
_entity_poly.pdbx_strand_id
1 'polypeptide(L)'
;MSLFKRSVTEGLGTFWLVLGGCGSAVLAAAFPAVGIGLLGVALAFGLTVLTMAFAIGHISGCHLNPAVSVGLVVGGRFPARELPAYIVAQVIGGTVAAALLYFIASGKPGFELASGLASNGYGEHSPGGYSLAAGFVCELVMTAMFVLIILGATDRRAPPGLAPIAIGLAL
;
A
#
# COMPACT_ATOMS: atom_id res chain seq x y z
N MET A 1 12.36 -20.09 -3.45
CA MET A 1 13.07 -18.82 -3.74
C MET A 1 13.82 -18.37 -2.49
N SER A 2 15.02 -17.79 -2.59
CA SER A 2 15.75 -17.31 -1.39
C SER A 2 15.04 -16.13 -0.72
N LEU A 3 15.22 -15.96 0.59
CA LEU A 3 14.65 -14.85 1.35
C LEU A 3 15.08 -13.49 0.77
N PHE A 4 16.36 -13.34 0.44
CA PHE A 4 16.90 -12.12 -0.17
C PHE A 4 16.14 -11.72 -1.43
N LYS A 5 15.96 -12.66 -2.37
CA LYS A 5 15.24 -12.38 -3.63
C LYS A 5 13.80 -11.98 -3.36
N ARG A 6 13.11 -12.67 -2.45
CA ARG A 6 11.73 -12.34 -2.07
C ARG A 6 11.63 -10.96 -1.42
N SER A 7 12.55 -10.62 -0.53
CA SER A 7 12.61 -9.31 0.13
C SER A 7 12.87 -8.18 -0.86
N VAL A 8 13.82 -8.32 -1.79
CA VAL A 8 14.04 -7.31 -2.84
C VAL A 8 12.77 -7.10 -3.67
N THR A 9 12.08 -8.20 -4.02
CA THR A 9 10.80 -8.14 -4.73
C THR A 9 9.70 -7.43 -3.94
N GLU A 10 9.61 -7.64 -2.62
CA GLU A 10 8.70 -6.88 -1.74
C GLU A 10 9.03 -5.38 -1.72
N GLY A 11 10.30 -5.02 -1.68
CA GLY A 11 10.73 -3.63 -1.76
C GLY A 11 10.29 -2.98 -3.07
N LEU A 12 10.45 -3.67 -4.21
CA LEU A 12 9.99 -3.17 -5.51
C LEU A 12 8.47 -3.02 -5.59
N GLY A 13 7.71 -3.96 -5.05
CA GLY A 13 6.25 -3.84 -5.02
C GLY A 13 5.77 -2.72 -4.08
N THR A 14 6.41 -2.54 -2.94
CA THR A 14 6.07 -1.45 -2.00
C THR A 14 6.46 -0.09 -2.58
N PHE A 15 7.58 -0.03 -3.31
CA PHE A 15 7.95 1.14 -4.11
C PHE A 15 6.83 1.49 -5.10
N TRP A 16 6.31 0.51 -5.84
CA TRP A 16 5.22 0.74 -6.80
C TRP A 16 3.93 1.20 -6.13
N LEU A 17 3.58 0.60 -4.98
CA LEU A 17 2.42 1.00 -4.18
C LEU A 17 2.51 2.46 -3.75
N VAL A 18 3.63 2.88 -3.18
CA VAL A 18 3.82 4.26 -2.69
C VAL A 18 3.93 5.24 -3.86
N LEU A 19 4.69 4.92 -4.91
CA LEU A 19 4.86 5.81 -6.05
C LEU A 19 3.54 6.02 -6.80
N GLY A 20 2.77 4.95 -7.05
CA GLY A 20 1.50 5.03 -7.76
C GLY A 20 0.39 5.64 -6.90
N GLY A 21 0.19 5.12 -5.69
CA GLY A 21 -0.85 5.59 -4.77
C GLY A 21 -0.62 7.02 -4.32
N CYS A 22 0.48 7.29 -3.61
CA CYS A 22 0.79 8.64 -3.13
C CYS A 22 1.07 9.61 -4.29
N GLY A 23 1.68 9.14 -5.37
CA GLY A 23 1.92 9.98 -6.55
C GLY A 23 0.64 10.44 -7.22
N SER A 24 -0.37 9.57 -7.32
CA SER A 24 -1.69 9.96 -7.84
C SER A 24 -2.34 11.06 -6.99
N ALA A 25 -2.19 10.96 -5.66
CA ALA A 25 -2.71 11.95 -4.70
C ALA A 25 -1.98 13.29 -4.84
N VAL A 26 -0.65 13.28 -4.85
CA VAL A 26 0.18 14.49 -4.88
C VAL A 26 0.11 15.20 -6.24
N LEU A 27 0.10 14.44 -7.34
CA LEU A 27 0.30 14.99 -8.69
C LEU A 27 -1.00 15.22 -9.46
N ALA A 28 -2.07 14.47 -9.17
CA ALA A 28 -3.26 14.42 -10.02
C ALA A 28 -4.61 14.60 -9.31
N ALA A 29 -4.71 14.38 -7.99
CA ALA A 29 -6.01 14.40 -7.30
C ALA A 29 -6.78 15.72 -7.45
N ALA A 30 -6.07 16.84 -7.29
CA ALA A 30 -6.66 18.20 -7.34
C ALA A 30 -6.24 18.99 -8.58
N PHE A 31 -5.94 18.31 -9.70
CA PHE A 31 -5.58 19.00 -10.94
C PHE A 31 -6.76 19.86 -11.45
N PRO A 32 -6.55 21.11 -11.89
CA PRO A 32 -7.65 21.98 -12.32
C PRO A 32 -8.48 21.36 -13.45
N ALA A 33 -9.80 21.35 -13.28
CA ALA A 33 -10.83 20.83 -14.20
C ALA A 33 -10.80 19.30 -14.50
N VAL A 34 -9.65 18.63 -14.38
CA VAL A 34 -9.49 17.21 -14.76
C VAL A 34 -8.87 16.35 -13.65
N GLY A 35 -8.87 16.83 -12.42
CA GLY A 35 -8.35 16.09 -11.27
C GLY A 35 -9.08 14.78 -11.03
N ILE A 36 -8.33 13.77 -10.55
CA ILE A 36 -8.86 12.42 -10.38
C ILE A 36 -9.66 12.22 -9.08
N GLY A 37 -9.57 13.17 -8.14
CA GLY A 37 -10.25 13.13 -6.85
C GLY A 37 -9.92 11.92 -5.98
N LEU A 38 -10.66 11.74 -4.89
CA LEU A 38 -10.45 10.63 -3.94
C LEU A 38 -10.71 9.26 -4.58
N LEU A 39 -11.70 9.16 -5.48
CA LEU A 39 -12.00 7.91 -6.20
C LEU A 39 -10.83 7.46 -7.07
N GLY A 40 -10.22 8.39 -7.82
CA GLY A 40 -9.06 8.07 -8.65
C GLY A 40 -7.84 7.69 -7.83
N VAL A 41 -7.64 8.32 -6.67
CA VAL A 41 -6.57 7.94 -5.73
C VAL A 41 -6.80 6.54 -5.18
N ALA A 42 -8.01 6.23 -4.70
CA ALA A 42 -8.36 4.88 -4.22
C ALA A 42 -8.13 3.82 -5.30
N LEU A 43 -8.58 4.09 -6.53
CA LEU A 43 -8.35 3.19 -7.67
C LEU A 43 -6.85 3.02 -7.97
N ALA A 44 -6.05 4.09 -7.90
CA ALA A 44 -4.61 3.99 -8.12
C ALA A 44 -3.92 3.10 -7.07
N PHE A 45 -4.24 3.27 -5.78
CA PHE A 45 -3.76 2.37 -4.72
C PHE A 45 -4.14 0.92 -5.00
N GLY A 46 -5.43 0.65 -5.24
CA GLY A 46 -5.90 -0.70 -5.51
C GLY A 46 -5.24 -1.36 -6.73
N LEU A 47 -5.09 -0.60 -7.82
CA LEU A 47 -4.43 -1.08 -9.04
C LEU A 47 -2.93 -1.35 -8.85
N THR A 48 -2.22 -0.57 -8.03
CA THR A 48 -0.80 -0.86 -7.74
C THR A 48 -0.63 -2.23 -7.08
N VAL A 49 -1.50 -2.58 -6.13
CA VAL A 49 -1.50 -3.90 -5.50
C VAL A 49 -1.96 -4.98 -6.46
N LEU A 50 -3.05 -4.76 -7.21
CA LEU A 50 -3.55 -5.73 -8.20
C LEU A 50 -2.46 -6.13 -9.19
N THR A 51 -1.82 -5.13 -9.80
CA THR A 51 -0.79 -5.33 -10.83
C THR A 51 0.44 -6.05 -10.27
N MET A 52 0.92 -5.66 -9.09
CA MET A 52 2.06 -6.32 -8.46
C MET A 52 1.72 -7.71 -7.94
N ALA A 53 0.50 -7.94 -7.45
CA ALA A 53 0.07 -9.27 -7.03
C ALA A 53 0.07 -10.26 -8.22
N PHE A 54 -0.32 -9.82 -9.42
CA PHE A 54 -0.14 -10.62 -10.64
C PHE A 54 1.34 -10.77 -11.02
N ALA A 55 2.12 -9.68 -11.00
CA ALA A 55 3.49 -9.67 -11.50
C ALA A 55 4.48 -10.44 -10.60
N ILE A 56 4.33 -10.36 -9.28
CA ILE A 56 5.31 -10.85 -8.30
C ILE A 56 4.72 -11.71 -7.19
N GLY A 57 3.40 -11.93 -7.16
CA GLY A 57 2.75 -12.77 -6.14
C GLY A 57 3.32 -14.19 -6.06
N HIS A 58 3.70 -14.77 -7.21
CA HIS A 58 4.33 -16.08 -7.29
C HIS A 58 5.80 -16.11 -6.82
N ILE A 59 6.41 -14.96 -6.54
CA ILE A 59 7.80 -14.82 -6.08
C ILE A 59 7.84 -14.67 -4.56
N SER A 60 7.25 -13.58 -4.02
CA SER A 60 7.31 -13.24 -2.60
C SER A 60 6.04 -13.60 -1.82
N GLY A 61 4.90 -13.69 -2.50
CA GLY A 61 3.56 -13.60 -1.90
C GLY A 61 2.93 -12.22 -2.05
N CYS A 62 3.70 -11.22 -2.49
CA CYS A 62 3.28 -9.84 -2.74
C CYS A 62 2.54 -9.22 -1.54
N HIS A 63 3.19 -9.14 -0.37
CA HIS A 63 2.55 -8.58 0.82
C HIS A 63 2.49 -7.05 0.73
N LEU A 64 3.61 -6.43 0.33
CA LEU A 64 3.82 -4.98 0.11
C LEU A 64 3.51 -4.07 1.31
N ASN A 65 3.19 -4.67 2.45
CA ASN A 65 2.64 -3.99 3.61
C ASN A 65 3.05 -4.76 4.88
N PRO A 66 3.66 -4.07 5.87
CA PRO A 66 4.00 -4.67 7.15
C PRO A 66 2.81 -5.29 7.89
N ALA A 67 1.65 -4.63 7.90
CA ALA A 67 0.44 -5.12 8.55
C ALA A 67 -0.09 -6.41 7.89
N VAL A 68 -0.01 -6.50 6.56
CA VAL A 68 -0.34 -7.74 5.83
C VAL A 68 0.64 -8.84 6.21
N SER A 69 1.94 -8.54 6.25
CA SER A 69 2.96 -9.54 6.61
C SER A 69 2.75 -10.06 8.03
N VAL A 70 2.44 -9.18 8.99
CA VAL A 70 2.06 -9.57 10.36
C VAL A 70 0.77 -10.39 10.37
N GLY A 71 -0.26 -9.94 9.66
CA GLY A 71 -1.54 -10.65 9.56
C GLY A 71 -1.39 -12.07 9.01
N LEU A 72 -0.51 -12.26 8.01
CA LEU A 72 -0.20 -13.57 7.46
C LEU A 72 0.62 -14.44 8.43
N VAL A 73 1.49 -13.86 9.27
CA VAL A 73 2.14 -14.61 10.37
C VAL A 73 1.10 -15.09 11.37
N VAL A 74 0.22 -14.21 11.84
CA VAL A 74 -0.85 -14.52 12.81
C VAL A 74 -1.82 -15.56 12.23
N GLY A 75 -2.16 -15.45 10.94
CA GLY A 75 -2.98 -16.41 10.22
C GLY A 75 -2.28 -17.72 9.86
N GLY A 76 -1.02 -17.93 10.28
CA GLY A 76 -0.25 -19.15 10.01
C GLY A 76 0.13 -19.36 8.53
N ARG A 77 0.10 -18.30 7.72
CA ARG A 77 0.39 -18.32 6.28
C ARG A 77 1.80 -17.83 5.92
N PHE A 78 2.55 -17.28 6.87
CA PHE A 78 3.91 -16.79 6.65
C PHE A 78 4.82 -17.06 7.87
N PRO A 79 6.08 -17.50 7.67
CA PRO A 79 6.98 -17.81 8.78
C PRO A 79 7.43 -16.54 9.53
N ALA A 80 7.18 -16.49 10.84
CA ALA A 80 7.53 -15.35 11.71
C ALA A 80 9.00 -14.91 11.63
N ARG A 81 9.93 -15.86 11.45
CA ARG A 81 11.37 -15.57 11.33
C ARG A 81 11.75 -14.74 10.10
N GLU A 82 10.92 -14.75 9.05
CA GLU A 82 11.17 -14.00 7.80
C GLU A 82 10.54 -12.60 7.82
N LEU A 83 9.66 -12.33 8.79
CA LEU A 83 8.91 -11.08 8.93
C LEU A 83 9.81 -9.83 9.00
N PRO A 84 10.90 -9.79 9.78
CA PRO A 84 11.74 -8.60 9.85
C PRO A 84 12.33 -8.22 8.48
N ALA A 85 12.75 -9.20 7.69
CA ALA A 85 13.33 -8.95 6.38
C ALA A 85 12.31 -8.40 5.36
N TYR A 86 11.04 -8.80 5.48
CA TYR A 86 9.96 -8.25 4.66
C TYR A 86 9.67 -6.80 5.04
N ILE A 87 9.48 -6.53 6.34
CA ILE A 87 9.19 -5.18 6.83
C ILE A 87 10.28 -4.20 6.45
N VAL A 88 11.55 -4.58 6.66
CA VAL A 88 12.69 -3.71 6.29
C VAL A 88 12.69 -3.42 4.79
N ALA A 89 12.49 -4.43 3.94
CA ALA A 89 12.48 -4.22 2.49
C ALA A 89 11.29 -3.36 2.03
N GLN A 90 10.11 -3.56 2.60
CA GLN A 90 8.91 -2.78 2.32
C GLN A 90 9.11 -1.31 2.70
N VAL A 91 9.62 -1.05 3.92
CA VAL A 91 9.92 0.32 4.40
C VAL A 91 10.97 1.00 3.53
N ILE A 92 12.05 0.31 3.16
CA ILE A 92 13.06 0.85 2.23
C ILE A 92 12.43 1.17 0.88
N GLY A 93 11.66 0.25 0.31
CA GLY A 93 10.98 0.45 -0.97
C GLY A 93 10.05 1.67 -0.97
N GLY A 94 9.20 1.79 0.05
CA GLY A 94 8.31 2.93 0.21
C GLY A 94 9.06 4.25 0.42
N THR A 95 10.16 4.24 1.18
CA THR A 95 10.98 5.44 1.40
C THR A 95 11.63 5.91 0.11
N VAL A 96 12.18 5.00 -0.69
CA VAL A 96 12.78 5.34 -1.99
C VAL A 96 11.73 5.88 -2.96
N ALA A 97 10.52 5.32 -2.97
CA ALA A 97 9.41 5.84 -3.77
C ALA A 97 8.98 7.24 -3.34
N ALA A 98 8.88 7.50 -2.04
CA ALA A 98 8.55 8.83 -1.51
C ALA A 98 9.62 9.86 -1.86
N ALA A 99 10.91 9.49 -1.78
CA ALA A 99 12.02 10.37 -2.18
C ALA A 99 11.97 10.72 -3.67
N LEU A 100 11.69 9.74 -4.54
CA LEU A 100 11.50 9.98 -5.97
C LEU A 100 10.28 10.86 -6.25
N LEU A 101 9.15 10.59 -5.58
CA LEU A 101 7.95 11.39 -5.70
C LEU A 101 8.20 12.85 -5.28
N TYR A 102 8.90 13.06 -4.16
CA TYR A 102 9.30 14.38 -3.71
C TYR A 102 10.14 15.11 -4.74
N PHE A 103 11.14 14.43 -5.33
CA PHE A 103 11.96 15.00 -6.40
C PHE A 103 11.11 15.43 -7.61
N ILE A 104 10.16 14.58 -8.05
CA ILE A 104 9.25 14.89 -9.16
C ILE A 104 8.34 16.09 -8.82
N ALA A 105 7.71 16.07 -7.64
CA ALA A 105 6.77 17.10 -7.21
C ALA A 105 7.46 18.47 -7.04
N SER A 106 8.71 18.47 -6.58
CA SER A 106 9.55 19.67 -6.45
C SER A 106 9.88 20.33 -7.80
N GLY A 107 9.68 19.63 -8.91
CA GLY A 107 9.80 20.20 -10.26
C GLY A 107 8.66 21.16 -10.63
N LYS A 108 7.57 21.21 -9.86
CA LYS A 108 6.46 22.14 -10.07
C LYS A 108 6.67 23.44 -9.28
N PRO A 109 6.67 24.62 -9.92
CA PRO A 109 6.71 25.90 -9.20
C PRO A 109 5.60 26.02 -8.16
N GLY A 110 5.96 26.42 -6.94
CA GLY A 110 5.02 26.59 -5.83
C GLY A 110 4.63 25.29 -5.11
N PHE A 111 5.30 24.16 -5.36
CA PHE A 111 5.16 22.98 -4.53
C PHE A 111 5.72 23.23 -3.13
N GLU A 112 4.94 22.92 -2.09
CA GLU A 112 5.36 23.01 -0.70
C GLU A 112 5.24 21.65 -0.02
N LEU A 113 6.34 21.18 0.59
CA LEU A 113 6.33 19.91 1.33
C LEU A 113 5.33 19.91 2.51
N ALA A 114 5.04 21.09 3.07
CA ALA A 114 4.06 21.28 4.13
C ALA A 114 2.65 20.83 3.74
N SER A 115 2.35 20.68 2.43
CA SER A 115 1.09 20.10 1.96
C SER A 115 0.97 18.59 2.22
N GLY A 116 1.93 17.98 2.91
CA GLY A 116 1.83 16.66 3.53
C GLY A 116 2.32 15.49 2.69
N LEU A 117 2.64 15.66 1.40
CA LEU A 117 3.13 14.57 0.51
C LEU A 117 2.28 13.28 0.59
N ALA A 118 0.95 13.44 0.68
CA ALA A 118 -0.02 12.36 0.90
C ALA A 118 0.18 11.54 2.21
N SER A 119 0.72 12.17 3.25
CA SER A 119 0.83 11.57 4.59
C SER A 119 -0.54 11.38 5.23
N ASN A 120 -0.70 10.27 5.97
CA ASN A 120 -1.86 10.03 6.81
C ASN A 120 -1.79 10.88 8.09
N GLY A 121 -2.95 11.26 8.64
CA GLY A 121 -3.03 12.11 9.83
C GLY A 121 -4.38 11.99 10.57
N TYR A 122 -4.40 12.42 11.82
CA TYR A 122 -5.58 12.47 12.68
C TYR A 122 -5.70 13.86 13.35
N GLY A 123 -6.86 14.15 13.94
CA GLY A 123 -7.13 15.45 14.56
C GLY A 123 -7.03 16.58 13.53
N GLU A 124 -6.22 17.59 13.83
CA GLU A 124 -5.94 18.72 12.94
C GLU A 124 -5.32 18.30 11.59
N HIS A 125 -4.69 17.13 11.54
CA HIS A 125 -4.08 16.58 10.31
C HIS A 125 -5.00 15.59 9.58
N SER A 126 -6.21 15.32 10.10
CA SER A 126 -7.21 14.55 9.36
C SER A 126 -7.88 15.44 8.30
N PRO A 127 -7.99 15.03 7.03
CA PRO A 127 -8.72 15.81 6.02
C PRO A 127 -10.17 16.14 6.41
N GLY A 128 -10.80 15.28 7.23
CA GLY A 128 -12.15 15.47 7.76
C GLY A 128 -12.21 15.90 9.23
N GLY A 129 -11.07 16.23 9.86
CA GLY A 129 -11.01 16.63 11.27
C GLY A 129 -11.35 15.51 12.26
N TYR A 130 -11.23 14.24 11.88
CA TYR A 130 -11.57 13.11 12.75
C TYR A 130 -10.59 12.94 13.90
N SER A 131 -11.10 12.62 15.08
CA SER A 131 -10.28 12.39 16.28
C SER A 131 -9.35 11.17 16.13
N LEU A 132 -8.31 11.12 16.96
CA LEU A 132 -7.41 9.96 17.04
C LEU A 132 -8.18 8.65 17.28
N ALA A 133 -9.18 8.67 18.16
CA ALA A 133 -9.97 7.47 18.46
C ALA A 133 -10.79 7.00 17.25
N ALA A 134 -11.41 7.93 16.52
CA ALA A 134 -12.15 7.60 15.30
C ALA A 134 -11.22 7.04 14.21
N GLY A 135 -10.06 7.68 13.99
CA GLY A 135 -9.05 7.20 13.05
C GLY A 135 -8.53 5.80 13.43
N PHE A 136 -8.22 5.58 14.70
CA PHE A 136 -7.77 4.28 15.19
C PHE A 136 -8.79 3.16 14.95
N VAL A 137 -10.07 3.40 15.26
CA VAL A 137 -11.13 2.40 15.03
C VAL A 137 -11.29 2.11 13.54
N CYS A 138 -11.25 3.14 12.69
CA CYS A 138 -11.30 2.97 11.23
C CYS A 138 -10.15 2.08 10.75
N GLU A 139 -8.90 2.45 11.07
CA GLU A 139 -7.70 1.73 10.64
C GLU A 139 -7.69 0.28 11.14
N LEU A 140 -8.10 0.04 12.39
CA LEU A 140 -8.19 -1.30 12.96
C LEU A 140 -9.17 -2.18 12.19
N VAL A 141 -10.38 -1.68 11.94
CA VAL A 141 -11.45 -2.43 11.27
C VAL A 141 -11.10 -2.67 9.79
N MET A 142 -10.67 -1.63 9.09
CA MET A 142 -10.35 -1.71 7.67
C MET A 142 -9.16 -2.64 7.42
N THR A 143 -8.11 -2.55 8.23
CA THR A 143 -6.95 -3.45 8.12
C THR A 143 -7.33 -4.89 8.46
N ALA A 144 -8.16 -5.12 9.49
CA ALA A 144 -8.63 -6.46 9.82
C ALA A 144 -9.44 -7.09 8.68
N MET A 145 -10.34 -6.32 8.07
CA MET A 145 -11.11 -6.77 6.90
C MET A 145 -10.21 -7.04 5.70
N PHE A 146 -9.22 -6.18 5.45
CA PHE A 146 -8.26 -6.38 4.36
C PHE A 146 -7.45 -7.67 4.52
N VAL A 147 -6.92 -7.92 5.73
CA VAL A 147 -6.21 -9.18 6.04
C VAL A 147 -7.14 -10.39 5.91
N LEU A 148 -8.39 -10.30 6.35
CA LEU A 148 -9.39 -11.36 6.18
C LEU A 148 -9.65 -11.67 4.70
N ILE A 149 -9.79 -10.63 3.85
CA ILE A 149 -9.97 -10.78 2.40
C ILE A 149 -8.75 -11.47 1.79
N ILE A 150 -7.53 -11.09 2.15
CA ILE A 150 -6.30 -11.73 1.67
C ILE A 150 -6.28 -13.21 2.05
N LEU A 151 -6.54 -13.54 3.32
CA LEU A 151 -6.56 -14.93 3.81
C LEU A 151 -7.62 -15.77 3.11
N GLY A 152 -8.81 -15.21 2.87
CA GLY A 152 -9.92 -15.87 2.19
C GLY A 152 -9.66 -16.06 0.69
N ALA A 153 -9.24 -15.01 -0.01
CA ALA A 153 -8.98 -15.04 -1.45
C ALA A 153 -7.79 -15.94 -1.84
N THR A 154 -6.87 -16.17 -0.92
CA THR A 154 -5.71 -17.07 -1.10
C THR A 154 -5.90 -18.44 -0.45
N ASP A 155 -7.09 -18.75 0.06
CA ASP A 155 -7.41 -20.10 0.54
C ASP A 155 -7.53 -21.09 -0.64
N ARG A 156 -7.11 -22.33 -0.44
CA ARG A 156 -7.20 -23.41 -1.43
C ARG A 156 -8.63 -23.69 -1.92
N ARG A 157 -9.65 -23.27 -1.17
CA ARG A 157 -11.07 -23.38 -1.53
C ARG A 157 -11.54 -22.27 -2.47
N ALA A 158 -10.81 -21.16 -2.56
CA ALA A 158 -11.13 -20.07 -3.48
C ALA A 158 -10.71 -20.43 -4.92
N PRO A 159 -11.41 -19.95 -5.95
CA PRO A 159 -10.99 -20.14 -7.33
C PRO A 159 -9.57 -19.60 -7.58
N PRO A 160 -8.67 -20.39 -8.18
CA PRO A 160 -7.28 -19.99 -8.35
C PRO A 160 -7.16 -18.80 -9.32
N GLY A 161 -6.14 -17.95 -9.10
CA GLY A 161 -5.81 -16.84 -9.99
C GLY A 161 -6.61 -15.55 -9.78
N LEU A 162 -7.68 -15.56 -8.96
CA LEU A 162 -8.51 -14.38 -8.70
C LEU A 162 -8.08 -13.53 -7.50
N ALA A 163 -7.16 -14.04 -6.67
CA ALA A 163 -6.72 -13.33 -5.46
C ALA A 163 -6.20 -11.90 -5.72
N PRO A 164 -5.38 -11.62 -6.76
CA PRO A 164 -4.92 -10.26 -7.05
C PRO A 164 -6.06 -9.26 -7.30
N ILE A 165 -7.17 -9.70 -7.90
CA ILE A 165 -8.33 -8.85 -8.16
C ILE A 165 -9.05 -8.52 -6.85
N ALA A 166 -9.35 -9.55 -6.04
CA ALA A 166 -10.03 -9.36 -4.76
C ALA A 166 -9.22 -8.49 -3.80
N ILE A 167 -7.90 -8.68 -3.74
CA ILE A 167 -7.00 -7.93 -2.86
C ILE A 167 -6.85 -6.50 -3.37
N GLY A 168 -6.61 -6.31 -4.67
CA GLY A 168 -6.45 -4.96 -5.23
C GLY A 168 -7.72 -4.11 -5.11
N LEU A 169 -8.90 -4.67 -5.35
CA LEU A 169 -10.16 -3.93 -5.25
C LEU A 169 -10.66 -3.73 -3.80
N ALA A 170 -10.06 -4.41 -2.82
CA ALA A 170 -10.38 -4.25 -1.40
C ALA A 170 -9.55 -3.15 -0.72
N LEU A 171 -8.47 -2.71 -1.36
CA LEU A 171 -7.61 -1.62 -0.89
C LEU A 171 -8.23 -0.26 -1.23
#